data_AF-A0AAW9E956-F1
#
_entry.id   AF-A0AAW9E956-F1
#
_cell.length_a   1.000
_cell.length_b   1.000
_cell.length_c   1.000
_cell.angle_alpha   90.00
_cell.angle_beta   90.00
_cell.angle_gamma   90.00
#
_symmetry.space_group_name_H-M   'P 1'
#
loop_
_entity.id
_entity.type
_entity.pdbx_description
1 polymer ?
#
loop_
_entity_poly.entity_id
_entity_poly.type
_entity_poly.pdbx_seq_one_letter_code
_entity_poly.pdbx_strand_id
1 'polypeptide(L)'
;FMSASRSASRNKPILVIKSGRTQKAQLLLGDTPSYDVAYDAAFQRAGLLRVQDTHEMFSAVETLSYMTPLKGEKLMIISNGSAPAAMAVDELFLQSGKLAQLSADTQQQLQAIVQDTSAIRNPLNLGDDTTVERYIRAVSYT
;
A
#
# COMPACT_ATOMS: atom_id res chain seq x y z
N PHE A 1 9.78 19.83 -16.07
CA PHE A 1 9.27 18.53 -15.59
C PHE A 1 8.76 18.62 -14.15
N MET A 2 9.65 18.71 -13.14
CA MET A 2 9.31 18.61 -11.72
C MET A 2 8.10 19.43 -11.25
N SER A 3 8.03 20.72 -11.54
CA SER A 3 6.92 21.58 -11.09
C SER A 3 5.58 21.18 -11.73
N ALA A 4 5.59 20.86 -13.02
CA ALA A 4 4.40 20.41 -13.73
C ALA A 4 3.92 19.05 -13.22
N SER A 5 4.83 18.09 -13.06
CA SER A 5 4.52 16.76 -12.52
C SER A 5 3.94 16.83 -11.11
N ARG A 6 4.52 17.68 -10.23
CA ARG A 6 4.01 17.89 -8.87
C ARG A 6 2.66 18.58 -8.83
N SER A 7 2.37 19.46 -9.79
CA SER A 7 1.05 20.08 -9.90
C SER A 7 0.00 19.06 -10.34
N ALA A 8 0.33 18.21 -11.30
CA ALA A 8 -0.58 17.19 -11.84
C ALA A 8 -0.85 16.06 -10.83
N SER A 9 0.18 15.60 -10.09
CA SER A 9 0.07 14.50 -9.12
C SER A 9 -0.87 14.78 -7.95
N ARG A 10 -1.17 16.06 -7.66
CA ARG A 10 -2.14 16.45 -6.62
C ARG A 10 -3.57 16.01 -6.93
N ASN A 11 -3.91 15.90 -8.22
CA ASN A 11 -5.28 15.65 -8.65
C ASN A 11 -5.45 14.32 -9.39
N LYS A 12 -4.35 13.75 -9.89
CA LYS A 12 -4.36 12.49 -10.66
C LYS A 12 -3.13 11.67 -10.26
N PRO A 13 -3.27 10.37 -9.93
CA PRO A 13 -2.13 9.49 -9.79
C PRO A 13 -1.31 9.47 -11.08
N ILE A 14 0.02 9.55 -10.98
CA ILE A 14 0.93 9.45 -12.11
C ILE A 14 1.91 8.32 -11.85
N LEU A 15 1.87 7.32 -12.72
CA LEU A 15 2.77 6.17 -12.71
C LEU A 15 3.95 6.44 -13.65
N VAL A 16 5.15 5.99 -13.27
CA VAL A 16 6.37 6.14 -14.07
C VAL A 16 7.10 4.81 -14.15
N ILE A 17 7.31 4.34 -15.38
CA ILE A 17 8.28 3.29 -15.69
C ILE A 17 9.54 3.97 -16.25
N LYS A 18 10.70 3.67 -15.66
CA LYS A 18 11.99 4.19 -16.12
C LYS A 18 12.89 3.04 -16.59
N SER A 19 13.29 3.10 -17.86
CA SER A 19 14.39 2.31 -18.42
C SER A 19 15.75 2.96 -18.12
N GLY A 20 16.85 2.25 -18.41
CA GLY A 20 18.20 2.79 -18.17
C GLY A 20 18.53 2.95 -16.69
N ARG A 21 18.12 2.00 -15.86
CA ARG A 21 18.34 2.05 -14.39
C ARG A 21 19.75 1.64 -13.99
N THR A 22 20.36 0.79 -14.80
CA THR A 22 21.74 0.33 -14.63
C THR A 22 22.62 0.98 -15.67
N GLN A 23 23.91 1.14 -15.37
CA GLN A 23 24.88 1.71 -16.31
C GLN A 23 24.90 0.94 -17.65
N LYS A 24 24.81 -0.39 -17.61
CA LYS A 24 24.73 -1.22 -18.82
C LYS A 24 23.51 -0.89 -19.67
N ALA A 25 22.34 -0.71 -19.04
CA ALA A 25 21.12 -0.34 -19.75
C ALA A 25 21.19 1.08 -20.32
N GLN A 26 21.80 2.03 -19.60
CA GLN A 26 22.01 3.40 -20.10
C GLN A 26 22.91 3.41 -21.34
N LEU A 27 24.02 2.68 -21.30
CA LEU A 27 24.92 2.52 -22.44
C LEU A 27 24.21 1.90 -23.66
N LEU A 28 23.38 0.88 -23.44
CA LEU A 28 22.57 0.25 -24.49
C LEU A 28 21.60 1.25 -25.15
N LEU A 29 21.06 2.19 -24.37
CA LEU A 29 20.14 3.23 -24.84
C LEU A 29 20.86 4.46 -25.44
N GLY A 30 22.19 4.53 -25.36
CA GLY A 30 22.96 5.72 -25.75
C GLY A 30 22.80 6.90 -24.78
N ASP A 31 22.33 6.65 -23.55
CA ASP A 31 22.14 7.66 -22.52
C ASP A 31 23.47 8.06 -21.86
N THR A 32 23.55 9.32 -21.43
CA THR A 32 24.62 9.76 -20.53
C THR A 32 24.50 9.06 -19.18
N PRO A 33 25.60 8.54 -18.60
CA PRO A 33 25.59 7.91 -17.29
C PRO A 33 24.93 8.79 -16.24
N SER A 34 23.91 8.26 -15.57
CA SER A 34 23.15 8.98 -14.55
C SER A 34 22.82 8.09 -13.35
N TYR A 35 22.66 8.71 -12.19
CA TYR A 35 22.32 8.02 -10.97
C TYR A 35 20.81 7.77 -10.91
N ASP A 36 20.40 6.51 -10.98
CA ASP A 36 18.99 6.12 -10.91
C ASP A 36 18.34 6.56 -9.59
N VAL A 37 19.10 6.57 -8.48
CA VAL A 37 18.64 7.08 -7.18
C VAL A 37 18.24 8.56 -7.20
N ALA A 38 18.84 9.38 -8.07
CA ALA A 38 18.46 10.78 -8.21
C ALA A 38 17.10 10.92 -8.92
N TYR A 39 16.80 10.06 -9.89
CA TYR A 39 15.47 9.98 -10.50
C TYR A 39 14.44 9.49 -9.48
N ASP A 40 14.79 8.50 -8.68
CA ASP A 40 13.92 7.95 -7.63
C ASP A 40 13.49 9.04 -6.64
N ALA A 41 14.46 9.78 -6.10
CA ALA A 41 14.21 10.92 -5.21
C ALA A 41 13.40 12.04 -5.89
N ALA A 42 13.65 12.30 -7.18
CA ALA A 42 12.87 13.28 -7.94
C ALA A 42 11.42 12.84 -8.13
N PHE A 43 11.17 11.56 -8.45
CA PHE A 43 9.83 11.01 -8.58
C PHE A 43 9.06 11.09 -7.26
N GLN A 44 9.67 10.62 -6.17
CA GLN A 44 9.07 10.69 -4.83
C GLN A 44 8.72 12.13 -4.44
N ARG A 45 9.63 13.10 -4.68
CA ARG A 45 9.40 14.52 -4.35
C ARG A 45 8.32 15.18 -5.22
N ALA A 46 8.13 14.68 -6.44
CA ALA A 46 7.06 15.12 -7.34
C ALA A 46 5.72 14.42 -7.06
N GLY A 47 5.66 13.44 -6.16
CA GLY A 47 4.46 12.64 -5.90
C GLY A 47 4.13 11.67 -7.05
N LEU A 48 5.17 11.21 -7.76
CA LEU A 48 5.06 10.22 -8.82
C LEU A 48 5.31 8.83 -8.23
N LEU A 49 4.46 7.86 -8.58
CA LEU A 49 4.67 6.47 -8.19
C LEU A 49 5.50 5.78 -9.27
N ARG A 50 6.73 5.41 -8.90
CA ARG A 50 7.59 4.61 -9.77
C ARG A 50 7.17 3.14 -9.69
N VAL A 51 7.03 2.50 -10.84
CA VAL A 51 6.78 1.06 -10.96
C VAL A 51 7.92 0.42 -11.76
N GLN A 52 8.23 -0.85 -11.47
CA GLN A 52 9.41 -1.53 -11.97
C GLN A 52 9.23 -2.09 -13.37
N ASP A 53 8.01 -2.52 -13.71
CA ASP A 53 7.68 -3.11 -14.99
C ASP A 53 6.20 -2.88 -15.36
N THR A 54 5.80 -3.45 -16.51
CA THR A 54 4.43 -3.34 -17.01
C THR A 54 3.42 -4.10 -16.15
N HIS A 55 3.83 -5.19 -15.50
CA HIS A 55 2.93 -5.95 -14.63
C HIS A 55 2.56 -5.13 -13.39
N GLU A 56 3.56 -4.55 -12.72
CA GLU A 56 3.33 -3.66 -11.58
C GLU A 56 2.54 -2.40 -11.99
N MET A 57 2.77 -1.87 -13.19
CA MET A 57 1.96 -0.77 -13.72
C MET A 57 0.47 -1.14 -13.82
N PHE A 58 0.15 -2.31 -14.37
CA PHE A 58 -1.26 -2.74 -14.47
C PHE A 58 -1.87 -3.00 -13.09
N SER A 59 -1.13 -3.64 -12.18
CA SER A 59 -1.58 -3.85 -10.80
C SER A 59 -1.85 -2.52 -10.08
N ALA A 60 -0.98 -1.52 -10.28
CA ALA A 60 -1.17 -0.18 -9.73
C ALA A 60 -2.38 0.52 -10.33
N VAL A 61 -2.58 0.46 -11.65
CA VAL A 61 -3.76 1.03 -12.33
C VAL A 61 -5.05 0.39 -11.82
N GLU A 62 -5.10 -0.93 -11.71
CA GLU A 62 -6.26 -1.65 -11.18
C GLU A 62 -6.57 -1.19 -9.76
N THR A 63 -5.56 -1.18 -8.88
CA THR A 63 -5.70 -0.74 -7.49
C THR A 63 -6.25 0.67 -7.42
N LEU A 64 -5.65 1.62 -8.15
CA LEU A 64 -6.03 3.03 -8.14
C LEU A 64 -7.40 3.29 -8.78
N SER A 65 -7.90 2.38 -9.62
CA SER A 65 -9.22 2.50 -10.25
C SER A 65 -10.37 2.20 -9.29
N TYR A 66 -10.13 1.34 -8.29
CA TYR A 66 -11.12 0.95 -7.29
C TYR A 66 -10.87 1.57 -5.91
N MET A 67 -9.75 2.27 -5.74
CA MET A 67 -9.35 2.83 -4.45
C MET A 67 -10.22 4.04 -4.08
N THR A 68 -10.72 4.04 -2.85
CA THR A 68 -11.22 5.26 -2.20
C THR A 68 -10.03 6.06 -1.65
N PRO A 69 -9.96 7.39 -1.83
CA PRO A 69 -8.84 8.19 -1.30
C PRO A 69 -8.59 7.92 0.18
N LEU A 70 -7.36 7.53 0.52
CA LEU A 70 -6.99 7.26 1.92
C LEU A 70 -7.02 8.56 2.72
N LYS A 71 -7.74 8.55 3.84
CA LYS A 71 -7.77 9.63 4.81
C LYS A 71 -6.74 9.35 5.91
N GLY A 72 -5.46 9.41 5.56
CA GLY A 72 -4.35 9.25 6.50
C GLY A 72 -3.34 8.18 6.09
N GLU A 73 -2.41 7.89 7.01
CA GLU A 73 -1.23 7.04 6.78
C GLU A 73 -1.26 5.74 7.60
N LYS A 74 -2.35 5.48 8.33
CA LYS A 74 -2.50 4.33 9.22
C LYS A 74 -3.42 3.28 8.60
N LEU A 75 -3.01 2.02 8.62
CA LEU A 75 -3.74 0.91 8.01
C LEU A 75 -4.21 -0.10 9.06
N MET A 76 -5.44 -0.58 8.89
CA MET A 76 -5.99 -1.73 9.60
C MET A 76 -5.81 -2.97 8.72
N ILE A 77 -5.21 -4.03 9.26
CA ILE A 77 -5.06 -5.31 8.57
C ILE A 77 -6.07 -6.29 9.15
N ILE A 78 -6.90 -6.88 8.30
CA ILE A 78 -7.87 -7.92 8.66
C ILE A 78 -7.54 -9.17 7.83
N SER A 79 -7.40 -10.31 8.49
CA SER A 79 -7.01 -11.58 7.88
C SER A 79 -7.77 -12.75 8.52
N ASN A 80 -7.92 -13.85 7.80
CA ASN A 80 -8.40 -15.14 8.29
C ASN A 80 -7.25 -16.11 8.66
N GLY A 81 -6.01 -15.62 8.64
CA GLY A 81 -4.85 -16.41 9.00
C GLY A 81 -3.67 -15.56 9.48
N SER A 82 -2.91 -16.12 10.41
CA SER A 82 -1.75 -15.44 11.00
C SER A 82 -0.61 -15.24 9.99
N ALA A 83 -0.37 -16.20 9.09
CA ALA A 83 0.73 -16.10 8.13
C ALA A 83 0.49 -14.99 7.07
N PRO A 84 -0.68 -14.89 6.42
CA PRO A 84 -0.99 -13.73 5.56
C PRO A 84 -0.95 -12.40 6.29
N ALA A 85 -1.44 -12.35 7.55
CA ALA A 85 -1.36 -11.14 8.35
C ALA A 85 0.10 -10.73 8.63
N ALA A 86 0.97 -11.69 8.94
CA ALA A 86 2.38 -11.45 9.16
C ALA A 86 3.07 -10.91 7.89
N MET A 87 2.83 -11.53 6.72
CA MET A 87 3.36 -11.05 5.44
C MET A 87 2.89 -9.62 5.12
N ALA A 88 1.62 -9.30 5.38
CA ALA A 88 1.09 -7.96 5.18
C ALA A 88 1.71 -6.94 6.15
N VAL A 89 1.97 -7.33 7.40
CA VAL A 89 2.67 -6.50 8.38
C VAL A 89 4.13 -6.27 7.99
N ASP A 90 4.84 -7.31 7.53
CA ASP A 90 6.21 -7.20 7.05
C ASP A 90 6.31 -6.20 5.90
N GLU A 91 5.47 -6.35 4.88
CA GLU A 91 5.44 -5.42 3.74
C GLU A 91 5.09 -4.00 4.19
N LEU A 92 4.12 -3.84 5.10
CA LEU A 92 3.77 -2.53 5.64
C LEU A 92 4.98 -1.84 6.28
N PHE A 93 5.76 -2.56 7.09
CA PHE A 93 6.92 -1.98 7.77
C PHE A 93 8.11 -1.77 6.83
N LEU A 94 8.33 -2.65 5.85
CA LEU A 94 9.34 -2.45 4.81
C LEU A 94 9.08 -1.15 4.01
N GLN A 95 7.80 -0.81 3.83
CA GLN A 95 7.35 0.44 3.19
C GLN A 95 7.22 1.62 4.17
N SER A 96 7.70 1.50 5.41
CA SER A 96 7.60 2.53 6.48
C SER A 96 6.16 2.95 6.81
N GLY A 97 5.18 2.08 6.57
CA GLY A 97 3.78 2.28 6.92
C GLY A 97 3.51 2.15 8.42
N LYS A 98 2.27 2.46 8.82
CA LYS A 98 1.86 2.50 10.23
C LYS A 98 0.59 1.70 10.43
N LEU A 99 0.54 0.91 11.49
CA LEU A 99 -0.69 0.25 11.93
C LEU A 99 -1.63 1.27 12.59
N ALA A 100 -2.92 1.16 12.27
CA ALA A 100 -3.97 1.88 12.97
C ALA A 100 -4.14 1.36 14.40
N GLN A 101 -4.35 2.30 15.34
CA GLN A 101 -4.77 1.98 16.69
C GLN A 101 -6.30 1.96 16.73
N LEU A 102 -6.86 0.87 17.24
CA LEU A 102 -8.31 0.71 17.34
C LEU A 102 -8.87 1.65 18.41
N SER A 103 -10.00 2.29 18.11
CA SER A 103 -10.78 3.04 19.10
C SER A 103 -11.49 2.09 20.07
N ALA A 104 -11.86 2.58 21.25
CA ALA A 104 -12.65 1.79 22.20
C ALA A 104 -13.98 1.33 21.59
N ASP A 105 -14.63 2.20 20.82
CA ASP A 105 -15.89 1.90 20.12
C ASP A 105 -15.70 0.76 19.10
N THR A 106 -14.63 0.82 18.30
CA THR A 106 -14.29 -0.25 17.33
C THR A 106 -13.99 -1.56 18.04
N GLN A 107 -13.21 -1.53 19.13
CA GLN A 107 -12.91 -2.73 19.92
C GLN A 107 -14.20 -3.36 20.46
N GLN A 108 -15.13 -2.56 20.99
CA GLN A 108 -16.42 -3.04 21.49
C GLN A 108 -17.27 -3.66 20.38
N GLN A 109 -17.34 -3.06 19.19
CA GLN A 109 -18.07 -3.63 18.06
C GLN A 109 -17.48 -4.97 17.59
N LEU A 110 -16.15 -5.09 17.60
CA LEU A 110 -15.46 -6.33 17.21
C LEU A 110 -15.67 -7.48 18.20
N GLN A 111 -15.96 -7.21 19.48
CA GLN A 111 -16.27 -8.25 20.47
C GLN A 111 -17.51 -9.08 20.09
N ALA A 112 -18.44 -8.51 19.32
CA ALA A 112 -19.63 -9.22 18.86
C ALA A 112 -19.33 -10.27 17.78
N ILE A 113 -18.14 -10.25 17.17
CA ILE A 113 -17.77 -11.13 16.05
C ILE A 113 -16.47 -11.90 16.27
N VAL A 114 -15.68 -11.58 17.30
CA VAL A 114 -14.43 -12.29 17.62
C VAL A 114 -14.62 -13.07 18.91
N GLN A 115 -14.43 -14.39 18.87
CA GLN A 115 -14.60 -15.27 20.03
C GLN A 115 -13.58 -14.97 21.14
N ASP A 116 -12.32 -14.73 20.75
CA ASP A 116 -11.25 -14.37 21.67
C ASP A 116 -11.04 -12.84 21.66
N THR A 117 -11.55 -12.18 22.69
CA THR A 117 -11.42 -10.72 22.84
C THR A 117 -9.95 -10.25 22.96
N SER A 118 -9.04 -11.13 23.41
CA SER A 118 -7.60 -10.81 23.50
C SER A 118 -6.92 -10.71 22.12
N ALA A 119 -7.57 -11.25 21.08
CA ALA A 119 -7.15 -11.16 19.69
C ALA A 119 -7.60 -9.87 19.00
N ILE A 120 -8.41 -9.02 19.66
CA ILE A 120 -8.91 -7.75 19.09
C ILE A 120 -7.82 -6.69 19.14
N ARG A 121 -6.96 -6.73 18.13
CA ARG A 121 -5.88 -5.76 17.88
C ARG A 121 -5.66 -5.63 16.38
N ASN A 122 -4.71 -4.78 15.99
CA ASN A 122 -4.25 -4.68 14.62
C ASN A 122 -2.85 -5.33 14.52
N PRO A 123 -2.65 -6.35 13.68
CA PRO A 123 -3.60 -6.99 12.76
C PRO A 123 -4.71 -7.79 13.48
N LEU A 124 -5.91 -7.78 12.89
CA LEU A 124 -7.06 -8.57 13.33
C LEU A 124 -7.09 -9.90 12.59
N ASN A 125 -6.89 -10.99 13.32
CA ASN A 125 -7.07 -12.34 12.79
C ASN A 125 -8.46 -12.86 13.18
N LEU A 126 -9.31 -13.11 12.18
CA LEU A 126 -10.66 -13.64 12.37
C LEU A 126 -10.67 -15.17 12.55
N GLY A 127 -9.61 -15.88 12.18
CA GLY A 127 -9.54 -17.34 12.22
C GLY A 127 -9.83 -17.99 10.86
N ASP A 128 -9.42 -19.25 10.71
CA ASP A 128 -9.58 -20.03 9.47
C ASP A 128 -11.03 -20.36 9.14
N ASP A 129 -11.88 -20.46 10.17
CA ASP A 129 -13.33 -20.68 10.08
C ASP A 129 -14.14 -19.43 9.68
N THR A 130 -13.47 -18.33 9.33
CA THR A 130 -14.12 -17.04 9.05
C THR A 130 -15.06 -17.12 7.85
N THR A 131 -16.34 -16.79 8.08
CA THR A 131 -17.33 -16.66 7.01
C THR A 131 -17.29 -15.30 6.32
N VAL A 132 -17.92 -15.21 5.15
CA VAL A 132 -18.05 -13.96 4.39
C VAL A 132 -18.76 -12.87 5.22
N GLU A 133 -19.79 -13.24 5.99
CA GLU A 133 -20.53 -12.31 6.84
C GLU A 133 -19.64 -11.75 7.96
N ARG A 134 -18.75 -12.56 8.51
CA ARG A 134 -17.79 -12.13 9.55
C ARG A 134 -16.78 -11.13 9.00
N TYR A 135 -16.31 -11.35 7.77
CA TYR A 135 -15.48 -10.38 7.04
C TYR A 135 -16.21 -9.06 6.79
N ILE A 136 -17.43 -9.11 6.25
CA ILE A 136 -18.22 -7.90 5.95
C ILE A 136 -18.44 -7.07 7.23
N ARG A 137 -18.80 -7.72 8.34
CA ARG A 137 -18.97 -7.04 9.63
C ARG A 137 -17.68 -6.42 10.13
N ALA A 138 -16.56 -7.15 10.08
CA ALA A 138 -15.26 -6.64 10.52
C ALA A 138 -14.85 -5.38 9.75
N VAL A 139 -14.99 -5.40 8.41
CA VAL A 139 -14.69 -4.25 7.54
C VAL A 139 -15.66 -3.09 7.76
N SER A 140 -16.92 -3.35 8.11
CA SER A 140 -17.92 -2.29 8.33
C SER A 140 -17.72 -1.52 9.64
N TYR A 141 -17.05 -2.12 10.63
CA TYR A 141 -16.78 -1.51 11.93
C TYR A 141 -15.46 -0.72 11.99
N THR A 142 -14.61 -0.86 10.97
CA THR A 142 -13.25 -0.28 10.90
C THR A 142 -13.15 0.79 9.83
#